data_AF-A0A8J5IJS9-F1
#
_entry.id   AF-A0A8J5IJS9-F1
#
_cell.length_a   1.000
_cell.length_b   1.000
_cell.length_c   1.000
_cell.angle_alpha   90.00
_cell.angle_beta   90.00
_cell.angle_gamma   90.00
#
_symmetry.space_group_name_H-M   'P 1'
#
loop_
_entity.id
_entity.type
_entity.pdbx_description
1 polymer ?
#
loop_
_entity_poly.entity_id
_entity_poly.type
_entity_poly.pdbx_seq_one_letter_code
_entity_poly.pdbx_strand_id
1 'polypeptide(L)'
;MFNKENPDKKISLIGTLTARYGDDAVAKALVSAERKADSAPQVAELAKRLRAEQLSAWLDGGKSVDDVFNSLKLRADGYEALTSRKLEVLDDYIVKFNSEKNGHETLLKTLTTGVGGESNLIRVLAMAKRDPRTAAKAVELEKFRRWQQQKLEPANVVKLLNLDDNVGNVVKSRTLRRFDEYIIEFNKVNLNRQETLIGVLTSKYGEAGVAKALVSAVKDKDMFVMRLQKQQLEGWLHSEKSVDDVFKLLEFKKDATAVVTRNVETLDNYIMLYNKAKSTEETLVGAFVKAFGETRLDNMLKSVPVWDKKSAKLRAQFNQWKREKSG
;
A
#
# COMPACT_ATOMS: atom_id res chain seq x y z
N MET A 1 6.32 31.07 -14.53
CA MET A 1 7.18 31.87 -15.42
C MET A 1 8.65 31.54 -15.16
N PHE A 2 9.18 31.74 -13.94
CA PHE A 2 10.59 31.43 -13.61
C PHE A 2 11.16 30.10 -14.14
N ASN A 3 10.56 28.94 -13.83
CA ASN A 3 11.07 27.63 -14.29
C ASN A 3 10.98 27.40 -15.81
N LYS A 4 10.09 28.12 -16.51
CA LYS A 4 10.01 28.07 -17.98
C LYS A 4 11.14 28.90 -18.61
N GLU A 5 11.51 30.00 -17.96
CA GLU A 5 12.58 30.91 -18.37
C GLU A 5 13.97 30.42 -17.92
N ASN A 6 14.04 29.53 -16.93
CA ASN A 6 15.28 28.98 -16.38
C ASN A 6 15.25 27.43 -16.35
N PRO A 7 15.29 26.75 -17.51
CA PRO A 7 15.15 25.29 -17.57
C PRO A 7 16.22 24.53 -16.79
N ASP A 8 17.43 25.10 -16.68
CA ASP A 8 18.60 24.49 -16.02
C ASP A 8 18.69 24.84 -14.52
N LYS A 9 17.86 25.77 -14.03
CA LYS A 9 17.82 26.21 -12.62
C LYS A 9 16.40 26.20 -12.08
N LYS A 10 15.68 25.10 -12.32
CA LYS A 10 14.32 24.95 -11.80
C LYS A 10 14.33 24.99 -10.27
N ILE A 11 13.51 25.87 -9.71
CA ILE A 11 13.21 25.91 -8.28
C ILE A 11 11.86 25.23 -8.04
N SER A 12 11.74 24.48 -6.95
CA SER A 12 10.46 23.95 -6.48
C SER A 12 10.04 24.69 -5.21
N LEU A 13 8.73 24.85 -5.01
CA LEU A 13 8.23 25.47 -3.79
C LEU A 13 8.70 24.70 -2.55
N ILE A 14 8.68 23.36 -2.61
CA ILE A 14 9.19 22.52 -1.52
C ILE A 14 10.69 22.74 -1.28
N GLY A 15 11.51 22.84 -2.33
CA GLY A 15 12.94 23.10 -2.21
C GLY A 15 13.23 24.45 -1.57
N THR A 16 12.50 25.50 -1.97
CA THR A 16 12.62 26.83 -1.34
C THR A 16 12.22 26.82 0.12
N LEU A 17 11.14 26.13 0.50
CA LEU A 17 10.72 26.00 1.89
C LEU A 17 11.74 25.23 2.73
N THR A 18 12.24 24.10 2.22
CA THR A 18 13.27 23.29 2.89
C THR A 18 14.57 24.07 3.08
N ALA A 19 15.03 24.81 2.06
CA ALA A 19 16.24 25.62 2.17
C ALA A 19 16.15 26.70 3.25
N ARG A 20 14.95 27.26 3.48
CA ARG A 20 14.72 28.32 4.46
C ARG A 20 14.48 27.80 5.89
N TYR A 21 13.69 26.74 6.04
CA TYR A 21 13.19 26.29 7.34
C TYR A 21 13.77 24.95 7.80
N GLY A 22 14.41 24.19 6.91
CA GLY A 22 14.89 22.83 7.17
C GLY A 22 13.82 21.76 6.95
N ASP A 23 14.27 20.56 6.60
CA ASP A 23 13.41 19.41 6.31
C ASP A 23 12.46 19.07 7.47
N ASP A 24 12.96 19.10 8.71
CA ASP A 24 12.21 18.73 9.91
C ASP A 24 11.03 19.67 10.21
N ALA A 25 11.25 20.98 10.06
CA ALA A 25 10.21 21.99 10.29
C ALA A 25 9.15 21.95 9.18
N VAL A 26 9.58 21.86 7.92
CA VAL A 26 8.68 21.78 6.76
C VAL A 26 7.83 20.53 6.82
N ALA A 27 8.44 19.37 7.05
CA ALA A 27 7.72 18.08 7.15
C ALA A 27 6.63 18.14 8.23
N LYS A 28 6.97 18.64 9.43
CA LYS A 28 6.02 18.81 10.54
C LYS A 28 4.89 19.79 10.19
N ALA A 29 5.22 20.89 9.52
CA ALA A 29 4.24 21.92 9.14
C ALA A 29 3.24 21.40 8.09
N LEU A 30 3.70 20.64 7.10
CA LEU A 30 2.85 20.06 6.04
C LEU A 30 1.82 19.09 6.64
N VAL A 31 2.25 18.14 7.49
CA VAL A 31 1.31 17.24 8.18
C VAL A 31 0.32 18.01 9.08
N SER A 32 0.76 19.12 9.68
CA SER A 32 -0.12 19.95 10.50
C SER A 32 -1.16 20.68 9.65
N ALA A 33 -0.79 21.13 8.45
CA ALA A 33 -1.67 21.80 7.51
C ALA A 33 -2.68 20.83 6.84
N GLU A 34 -2.27 19.60 6.52
CA GLU A 34 -3.15 18.54 6.01
C GLU A 34 -4.34 18.26 6.94
N ARG A 35 -4.12 18.34 8.26
CA ARG A 35 -5.16 18.11 9.27
C ARG A 35 -6.17 19.25 9.40
N LYS A 36 -6.01 20.36 8.65
CA LYS A 36 -6.98 21.47 8.61
C LYS A 36 -8.00 21.32 7.47
N ALA A 37 -8.25 20.10 7.01
CA ALA A 37 -9.15 19.85 5.88
C ALA A 37 -10.56 20.45 6.09
N ASP A 38 -11.08 20.41 7.32
CA ASP A 38 -12.42 20.93 7.64
C ASP A 38 -12.50 22.46 7.59
N SER A 39 -11.43 23.16 8.02
CA SER A 39 -11.41 24.63 8.11
C SER A 39 -10.72 25.32 6.93
N ALA A 40 -9.83 24.62 6.22
CA ALA A 40 -9.04 25.15 5.11
C ALA A 40 -8.72 24.05 4.07
N PRO A 41 -9.71 23.53 3.33
CA PRO A 41 -9.53 22.39 2.43
C PRO A 41 -8.47 22.63 1.34
N GLN A 42 -8.41 23.86 0.79
CA GLN A 42 -7.42 24.22 -0.23
C GLN A 42 -5.98 24.18 0.31
N VAL A 43 -5.79 24.57 1.58
CA VAL A 43 -4.49 24.51 2.26
C VAL A 43 -4.11 23.07 2.54
N ALA A 44 -5.05 22.24 2.96
CA ALA A 44 -4.82 20.81 3.17
C ALA A 44 -4.41 20.10 1.86
N GLU A 45 -5.10 20.37 0.75
CA GLU A 45 -4.76 19.82 -0.56
C GLU A 45 -3.42 20.32 -1.11
N LEU A 46 -3.06 21.59 -0.86
CA LEU A 46 -1.71 22.08 -1.18
C LEU A 46 -0.65 21.40 -0.31
N ALA A 47 -0.89 21.26 1.00
CA ALA A 47 0.04 20.62 1.91
C ALA A 47 0.27 19.15 1.53
N LYS A 48 -0.78 18.42 1.17
CA LYS A 48 -0.71 17.03 0.67
C LYS A 48 0.16 16.91 -0.59
N ARG A 49 -0.02 17.84 -1.54
CA ARG A 49 0.82 17.89 -2.75
C ARG A 49 2.28 18.18 -2.42
N LEU A 50 2.54 19.19 -1.59
CA LEU A 50 3.89 19.54 -1.16
C LEU A 50 4.57 18.43 -0.36
N ARG A 51 3.82 17.68 0.45
CA ARG A 51 4.34 16.50 1.17
C ARG A 51 4.73 15.40 0.18
N ALA A 52 3.91 15.12 -0.82
CA ALA A 52 4.27 14.16 -1.88
C ALA A 52 5.52 14.61 -2.66
N GLU A 53 5.62 15.90 -3.01
CA GLU A 53 6.82 16.48 -3.63
C GLU A 53 8.05 16.38 -2.72
N GLN A 54 7.90 16.58 -1.40
CA GLN A 54 8.98 16.42 -0.43
C GLN A 54 9.53 15.00 -0.43
N LEU A 55 8.65 14.00 -0.35
CA LEU A 55 9.06 12.59 -0.35
C LEU A 55 9.74 12.19 -1.68
N SER A 56 9.25 12.67 -2.81
CA SER A 56 9.89 12.44 -4.12
C SER A 56 11.23 13.13 -4.23
N ALA A 57 11.34 14.38 -3.78
CA ALA A 57 12.62 15.11 -3.80
C ALA A 57 13.70 14.41 -2.97
N TRP A 58 13.35 13.84 -1.80
CA TRP A 58 14.29 13.02 -1.03
C TRP A 58 14.70 11.74 -1.76
N LEU A 59 13.74 11.04 -2.38
CA LEU A 59 14.03 9.79 -3.10
C LEU A 59 14.88 10.03 -4.36
N ASP A 60 14.54 11.05 -5.16
CA ASP A 60 15.23 11.43 -6.39
C ASP A 60 16.63 12.00 -6.08
N GLY A 61 16.76 12.68 -4.95
CA GLY A 61 18.05 13.11 -4.40
C GLY A 61 18.88 11.99 -3.78
N GLY A 62 18.40 10.73 -3.81
CA GLY A 62 19.15 9.57 -3.33
C GLY A 62 19.23 9.43 -1.81
N LYS A 63 18.41 10.14 -1.03
CA LYS A 63 18.42 10.00 0.43
C LYS A 63 17.99 8.59 0.85
N SER A 64 18.77 7.96 1.71
CA SER A 64 18.34 6.74 2.40
C SER A 64 17.26 7.05 3.44
N VAL A 65 16.62 6.01 3.98
CA VAL A 65 15.67 6.16 5.09
C VAL A 65 16.38 6.72 6.34
N ASP A 66 17.63 6.34 6.58
CA ASP A 66 18.43 6.85 7.69
C ASP A 66 18.80 8.34 7.50
N ASP A 67 19.07 8.77 6.26
CA ASP A 67 19.29 10.19 5.94
C ASP A 67 18.04 11.03 6.21
N VAL A 68 16.85 10.49 5.90
CA VAL A 68 15.58 11.16 6.20
C VAL A 68 15.31 11.19 7.71
N PHE A 69 15.60 10.11 8.45
CA PHE A 69 15.53 10.11 9.91
C PHE A 69 16.38 11.25 10.51
N ASN A 70 17.62 11.40 10.04
CA ASN A 70 18.54 12.45 10.46
C ASN A 70 18.07 13.85 10.03
N SER A 71 17.60 14.00 8.78
CA SER A 71 17.06 15.26 8.25
C SER A 71 15.84 15.75 9.05
N LEU A 72 15.04 14.81 9.57
CA LEU A 72 13.89 15.09 10.44
C LEU A 72 14.29 15.37 11.89
N LYS A 73 15.56 15.21 12.25
CA LYS A 73 16.11 15.42 13.61
C LYS A 73 15.38 14.61 14.68
N LEU A 74 14.90 13.41 14.33
CA LEU A 74 14.12 12.56 15.24
C LEU A 74 14.91 12.16 16.49
N ARG A 75 16.24 11.99 16.39
CA ARG A 75 17.11 11.73 17.54
C ARG A 75 17.09 12.86 18.57
N ALA A 76 17.03 14.12 18.12
CA ALA A 76 17.02 15.28 19.00
C ALA A 76 15.70 15.41 19.76
N ASP A 77 14.58 14.95 19.17
CA ASP A 77 13.26 14.91 19.81
C ASP A 77 13.14 13.80 20.89
N GLY A 78 14.15 12.93 21.02
CA GLY A 78 14.19 11.87 22.03
C GLY A 78 12.97 10.93 21.96
N TYR A 79 12.36 10.64 23.12
CA TYR A 79 11.18 9.76 23.18
C TYR A 79 9.90 10.43 22.68
N GLU A 80 9.83 11.76 22.67
CA GLU A 80 8.67 12.51 22.17
C GLU A 80 8.49 12.35 20.66
N ALA A 81 9.58 12.02 19.96
CA ALA A 81 9.59 11.65 18.54
C ALA A 81 8.52 10.60 18.19
N LEU A 82 8.19 9.69 19.12
CA LEU A 82 7.23 8.61 18.89
C LEU A 82 5.80 9.08 18.61
N THR A 83 5.46 10.32 18.95
CA THR A 83 4.16 10.93 18.64
C THR A 83 4.29 12.14 17.72
N SER A 84 5.51 12.44 17.31
CA SER A 84 5.78 13.56 16.42
C SER A 84 5.24 13.28 15.03
N ARG A 85 4.69 14.31 14.38
CA ARG A 85 4.32 14.26 12.96
C ARG A 85 5.50 13.94 12.05
N LYS A 86 6.72 14.20 12.51
CA LYS A 86 7.95 13.81 11.81
C LYS A 86 8.06 12.28 11.67
N LEU A 87 7.65 11.51 12.68
CA LEU A 87 7.65 10.04 12.60
C LEU A 87 6.65 9.55 11.54
N GLU A 88 5.50 10.22 11.42
CA GLU A 88 4.52 9.93 10.36
C GLU A 88 5.13 10.13 8.95
N VAL A 89 5.92 11.19 8.78
CA VAL A 89 6.63 11.47 7.53
C VAL A 89 7.70 10.42 7.25
N LEU A 90 8.46 9.98 8.26
CA LEU A 90 9.41 8.88 8.11
C LEU A 90 8.70 7.57 7.71
N ASP A 91 7.59 7.23 8.38
CA ASP A 91 6.77 6.03 8.10
C ASP A 91 6.31 6.02 6.63
N ASP A 92 5.82 7.17 6.14
CA ASP A 92 5.37 7.29 4.75
C ASP A 92 6.54 7.30 3.76
N TYR A 93 7.71 7.83 4.14
CA TYR A 93 8.92 7.74 3.32
C TYR A 93 9.41 6.29 3.18
N ILE A 94 9.39 5.49 4.26
CA ILE A 94 9.72 4.05 4.23
C ILE A 94 8.81 3.32 3.23
N VAL A 95 7.50 3.59 3.28
CA VAL A 95 6.54 3.00 2.32
C VAL A 95 6.91 3.35 0.89
N LYS A 96 7.18 4.64 0.59
CA LYS A 96 7.56 5.09 -0.76
C LYS A 96 8.88 4.45 -1.21
N PHE A 97 9.90 4.51 -0.36
CA PHE A 97 11.23 3.95 -0.63
C PHE A 97 11.15 2.46 -0.96
N ASN A 98 10.47 1.67 -0.12
CA ASN A 98 10.33 0.24 -0.35
C ASN A 98 9.52 -0.07 -1.61
N SER A 99 8.49 0.73 -1.92
CA SER A 99 7.63 0.51 -3.08
C SER A 99 8.32 0.84 -4.41
N GLU A 100 9.16 1.88 -4.46
CA GLU A 100 9.76 2.36 -5.71
C GLU A 100 11.19 1.83 -5.93
N LYS A 101 11.92 1.48 -4.87
CA LYS A 101 13.28 0.93 -4.95
C LYS A 101 13.34 -0.57 -4.71
N ASN A 102 12.20 -1.25 -4.54
CA ASN A 102 12.13 -2.63 -4.04
C ASN A 102 12.96 -2.80 -2.75
N GLY A 103 12.90 -1.79 -1.89
CA GLY A 103 13.63 -1.73 -0.62
C GLY A 103 12.98 -2.58 0.47
N HIS A 104 13.75 -2.81 1.55
CA HIS A 104 13.37 -3.64 2.69
C HIS A 104 13.67 -2.92 4.02
N GLU A 105 13.51 -1.59 4.03
CA GLU A 105 13.70 -0.78 5.24
C GLU A 105 12.48 -0.88 6.16
N THR A 106 12.71 -0.84 7.46
CA THR A 106 11.65 -1.00 8.47
C THR A 106 11.80 0.06 9.55
N LEU A 107 10.68 0.49 10.13
CA LEU A 107 10.69 1.59 11.10
C LEU A 107 11.50 1.22 12.35
N LEU A 108 11.37 -0.01 12.85
CA LEU A 108 12.13 -0.47 14.01
C LEU A 108 13.64 -0.46 13.74
N LYS A 109 14.09 -0.98 12.59
CA LYS A 109 15.50 -0.94 12.21
C LYS A 109 16.02 0.49 12.12
N THR A 110 15.31 1.37 11.43
CA THR A 110 15.68 2.79 11.30
C THR A 110 15.74 3.49 12.66
N LEU A 111 14.76 3.26 13.54
CA LEU A 111 14.79 3.81 14.89
C LEU A 111 15.98 3.28 15.69
N THR A 112 16.26 1.97 15.63
CA THR A 112 17.42 1.35 16.29
C THR A 112 18.73 1.99 15.84
N THR A 113 18.96 2.07 14.51
CA THR A 113 20.17 2.69 13.95
C THR A 113 20.24 4.17 14.33
N GLY A 114 19.15 4.91 14.14
CA GLY A 114 19.08 6.36 14.34
C GLY A 114 19.31 6.82 15.78
N VAL A 115 18.93 6.01 16.78
CA VAL A 115 19.22 6.31 18.19
C VAL A 115 20.60 5.79 18.65
N GLY A 116 21.33 5.09 17.78
CA GLY A 116 22.67 4.58 18.06
C GLY A 116 22.69 3.19 18.69
N GLY A 117 21.75 2.32 18.32
CA GLY A 117 21.74 0.90 18.65
C GLY A 117 20.65 0.46 19.62
N GLU A 118 20.57 -0.87 19.79
CA GLU A 118 19.51 -1.57 20.53
C GLU A 118 19.37 -1.09 21.99
N SER A 119 20.50 -0.91 22.70
CA SER A 119 20.50 -0.44 24.09
C SER A 119 19.87 0.95 24.24
N ASN A 120 20.09 1.84 23.27
CA ASN A 120 19.49 3.18 23.26
C ASN A 120 18.01 3.12 22.90
N LEU A 121 17.61 2.27 21.95
CA LEU A 121 16.19 2.07 21.63
C LEU A 121 15.41 1.59 22.86
N ILE A 122 15.93 0.61 23.60
CA ILE A 122 15.31 0.11 24.83
C ILE A 122 15.10 1.24 25.84
N ARG A 123 16.10 2.10 26.04
CA ARG A 123 16.00 3.27 26.94
C ARG A 123 14.93 4.25 26.48
N VAL A 124 14.90 4.59 25.18
CA VAL A 124 13.90 5.48 24.59
C VAL A 124 12.48 4.94 24.78
N LEU A 125 12.26 3.65 24.48
CA LEU A 125 10.96 2.99 24.67
C LEU A 125 10.56 2.93 26.16
N ALA A 126 11.52 2.70 27.06
CA ALA A 126 11.25 2.69 28.50
C ALA A 126 10.81 4.07 29.02
N MET A 127 11.43 5.15 28.53
CA MET A 127 11.01 6.52 28.86
C MET A 127 9.64 6.84 28.25
N ALA A 128 9.42 6.51 26.98
CA ALA A 128 8.14 6.74 26.31
C ALA A 128 6.97 6.04 27.00
N LYS A 129 7.17 4.82 27.52
CA LYS A 129 6.13 4.10 28.28
C LYS A 129 5.67 4.82 29.54
N ARG A 130 6.47 5.75 30.09
CA ARG A 130 6.11 6.54 31.27
C ARG A 130 5.28 7.78 30.92
N ASP A 131 5.28 8.21 29.67
CA ASP A 131 4.48 9.34 29.20
C ASP A 131 3.20 8.83 28.52
N PRO A 132 2.00 9.14 29.05
CA PRO A 132 0.72 8.70 28.48
C PRO A 132 0.55 9.03 26.99
N ARG A 133 1.18 10.12 26.49
CA ARG A 133 1.11 10.53 25.09
C ARG A 133 1.80 9.54 24.18
N THR A 134 2.96 9.03 24.59
CA THR A 134 3.84 8.18 23.77
C THR A 134 3.76 6.69 24.13
N ALA A 135 3.15 6.35 25.26
CA ALA A 135 3.11 5.00 25.80
C ALA A 135 2.52 3.97 24.82
N ALA A 136 1.41 4.30 24.14
CA ALA A 136 0.78 3.38 23.20
C ALA A 136 1.73 2.98 22.05
N LYS A 137 2.44 3.96 21.47
CA LYS A 137 3.40 3.72 20.38
C LYS A 137 4.61 2.94 20.87
N ALA A 138 5.10 3.26 22.07
CA ALA A 138 6.22 2.56 22.67
C ALA A 138 5.91 1.08 22.95
N VAL A 139 4.69 0.78 23.44
CA VAL A 139 4.21 -0.58 23.67
C VAL A 139 4.07 -1.34 22.35
N GLU A 140 3.52 -0.71 21.30
CA GLU A 140 3.44 -1.30 19.95
C GLU A 140 4.83 -1.71 19.44
N LEU A 141 5.79 -0.78 19.43
CA LEU A 141 7.15 -1.02 18.94
C LEU A 141 7.88 -2.08 19.77
N GLU A 142 7.71 -2.06 21.09
CA GLU A 142 8.32 -3.06 21.96
C GLU A 142 7.76 -4.47 21.73
N LYS A 143 6.45 -4.61 21.43
CA LYS A 143 5.85 -5.91 21.09
C LYS A 143 6.46 -6.51 19.83
N PHE A 144 6.51 -5.74 18.73
CA PHE A 144 7.10 -6.21 17.48
C PHE A 144 8.58 -6.56 17.62
N ARG A 145 9.35 -5.72 18.33
CA ARG A 145 10.74 -6.02 18.68
C ARG A 145 10.88 -7.34 19.43
N ARG A 146 10.05 -7.59 20.46
CA ARG A 146 10.07 -8.86 21.20
C ARG A 146 9.75 -10.06 20.31
N TRP A 147 8.75 -9.94 19.44
CA TRP A 147 8.40 -11.00 18.50
C TRP A 147 9.55 -11.31 17.53
N GLN A 148 10.29 -10.28 17.07
CA GLN A 148 11.47 -10.45 16.21
C GLN A 148 12.58 -11.22 16.94
N GLN A 149 12.85 -10.85 18.20
CA GLN A 149 13.85 -11.54 19.04
C GLN A 149 13.47 -13.02 19.31
N GLN A 150 12.18 -13.27 19.52
CA GLN A 150 11.62 -14.61 19.72
C GLN A 150 11.49 -15.40 18.41
N LYS A 151 11.73 -14.76 17.25
CA LYS A 151 11.56 -15.35 15.92
C LYS A 151 10.17 -15.98 15.75
N LEU A 152 9.12 -15.30 16.22
CA LEU A 152 7.77 -15.84 16.08
C LEU A 152 7.38 -15.97 14.61
N GLU A 153 6.80 -17.10 14.23
CA GLU A 153 6.27 -17.27 12.89
C GLU A 153 5.22 -16.19 12.56
N PRO A 154 5.20 -15.61 11.35
CA PRO A 154 4.20 -14.63 10.95
C PRO A 154 2.75 -15.09 11.17
N ALA A 155 2.48 -16.38 10.98
CA ALA A 155 1.18 -17.00 11.25
C ALA A 155 0.76 -16.94 12.72
N ASN A 156 1.70 -16.86 13.66
CA ASN A 156 1.41 -16.66 15.09
C ASN A 156 1.25 -15.18 15.41
N VAL A 157 2.09 -14.32 14.84
CA VAL A 157 2.00 -12.87 15.03
C VAL A 157 0.66 -12.32 14.55
N VAL A 158 0.18 -12.74 13.37
CA VAL A 158 -1.12 -12.27 12.85
C VAL A 158 -2.30 -12.63 13.76
N LYS A 159 -2.23 -13.78 14.47
CA LYS A 159 -3.23 -14.17 15.47
C LYS A 159 -3.18 -13.25 16.69
N LEU A 160 -1.98 -12.90 17.15
CA LEU A 160 -1.77 -11.98 18.29
C LEU A 160 -2.16 -10.54 17.97
N LEU A 161 -2.08 -10.12 16.70
CA LEU A 161 -2.50 -8.79 16.27
C LEU A 161 -4.01 -8.59 16.32
N ASN A 162 -4.80 -9.68 16.40
CA ASN A 162 -6.25 -9.65 16.43
C ASN A 162 -6.84 -8.68 15.38
N LEU A 163 -6.41 -8.85 14.13
CA LEU A 163 -6.83 -8.01 13.01
C LEU A 163 -8.36 -8.06 12.82
N ASP A 164 -8.95 -6.91 12.50
CA ASP A 164 -10.38 -6.74 12.16
C ASP A 164 -10.85 -7.81 11.17
N ASP A 165 -12.05 -8.36 11.38
CA ASP A 165 -12.65 -9.38 10.51
C ASP A 165 -12.93 -8.83 9.09
N ASN A 166 -13.12 -7.52 8.96
CA ASN A 166 -13.24 -6.84 7.69
C ASN A 166 -11.86 -6.49 7.11
N VAL A 167 -11.40 -7.32 6.17
CA VAL A 167 -10.15 -7.11 5.42
C VAL A 167 -10.03 -5.72 4.78
N GLY A 168 -11.14 -5.06 4.42
CA GLY A 168 -11.15 -3.70 3.88
C GLY A 168 -10.62 -2.66 4.87
N ASN A 169 -10.87 -2.85 6.17
CA ASN A 169 -10.31 -2.01 7.24
C ASN A 169 -8.84 -2.37 7.46
N VAL A 170 -8.52 -3.67 7.44
CA VAL A 170 -7.17 -4.19 7.69
C VAL A 170 -6.17 -3.65 6.68
N VAL A 171 -6.48 -3.67 5.38
CA VAL A 171 -5.55 -3.22 4.32
C VAL A 171 -5.17 -1.74 4.40
N LYS A 172 -5.99 -0.93 5.07
CA LYS A 172 -5.75 0.50 5.31
C LYS A 172 -5.08 0.77 6.66
N SER A 173 -4.90 -0.25 7.49
CA SER A 173 -4.45 -0.09 8.87
C SER A 173 -2.94 0.14 8.96
N ARG A 174 -2.54 1.02 9.87
CA ARG A 174 -1.15 1.19 10.28
C ARG A 174 -0.57 -0.09 10.89
N THR A 175 -1.38 -0.91 11.55
CA THR A 175 -0.97 -2.21 12.10
C THR A 175 -0.52 -3.17 11.00
N LEU A 176 -1.21 -3.21 9.86
CA LEU A 176 -0.82 -4.07 8.75
C LEU A 176 0.55 -3.68 8.16
N ARG A 177 0.83 -2.37 8.04
CA ARG A 177 2.16 -1.88 7.61
C ARG A 177 3.27 -2.37 8.56
N ARG A 178 3.05 -2.31 9.87
CA ARG A 178 3.99 -2.84 10.87
C ARG A 178 4.16 -4.36 10.78
N PHE A 179 3.10 -5.08 10.45
CA PHE A 179 3.18 -6.52 10.24
C PHE A 179 3.92 -6.90 8.94
N ASP A 180 3.78 -6.10 7.88
CA ASP A 180 4.61 -6.24 6.68
C ASP A 180 6.10 -6.06 7.00
N GLU A 181 6.46 -4.99 7.72
CA GLU A 181 7.83 -4.75 8.18
C GLU A 181 8.36 -5.90 9.05
N TYR A 182 7.50 -6.49 9.88
CA TYR A 182 7.85 -7.68 10.65
C TYR A 182 8.22 -8.87 9.75
N ILE A 183 7.40 -9.15 8.72
CA ILE A 183 7.65 -10.23 7.75
C ILE A 183 8.95 -9.97 6.98
N ILE A 184 9.23 -8.72 6.62
CA ILE A 184 10.49 -8.32 5.98
C ILE A 184 11.70 -8.71 6.86
N GLU A 185 11.69 -8.35 8.15
CA GLU A 185 12.79 -8.73 9.06
C GLU A 185 12.86 -10.24 9.31
N PHE A 186 11.71 -10.91 9.40
CA PHE A 186 11.65 -12.37 9.54
C PHE A 186 12.29 -13.08 8.35
N ASN A 187 12.00 -12.64 7.12
CA ASN A 187 12.52 -13.27 5.91
C ASN A 187 14.04 -13.06 5.72
N LYS A 188 14.61 -11.95 6.22
CA LYS A 188 16.07 -11.71 6.15
C LYS A 188 16.90 -12.79 6.84
N VAL A 189 16.34 -13.42 7.87
CA VAL A 189 17.01 -14.48 8.64
C VAL A 189 16.47 -15.89 8.32
N ASN A 190 15.40 -15.99 7.52
CA ASN A 190 14.74 -17.24 7.14
C ASN A 190 14.70 -17.41 5.61
N LEU A 191 15.87 -17.43 4.97
CA LEU A 191 16.00 -17.38 3.50
C LEU A 191 15.34 -18.57 2.77
N ASN A 192 15.26 -19.73 3.42
CA ASN A 192 14.72 -20.97 2.81
C ASN A 192 13.19 -21.06 2.89
N ARG A 193 12.55 -20.19 3.67
CA ARG A 193 11.09 -20.18 3.84
C ARG A 193 10.61 -18.74 4.00
N GLN A 194 10.51 -18.05 2.88
CA GLN A 194 9.99 -16.69 2.85
C GLN A 194 8.47 -16.71 2.97
N GLU A 195 7.97 -15.96 3.94
CA GLU A 195 6.55 -15.71 4.10
C GLU A 195 6.17 -14.40 3.39
N THR A 196 4.94 -14.28 2.91
CA THR A 196 4.46 -13.03 2.29
C THR A 196 3.25 -12.50 3.03
N LEU A 197 3.12 -11.17 3.12
CA LEU A 197 1.95 -10.59 3.74
C LEU A 197 0.66 -10.98 3.01
N ILE A 198 0.70 -11.05 1.66
CA ILE A 198 -0.44 -11.51 0.86
C ILE A 198 -0.83 -12.94 1.24
N GLY A 199 0.12 -13.88 1.32
CA GLY A 199 -0.17 -15.27 1.69
C GLY A 199 -0.79 -15.40 3.08
N VAL A 200 -0.32 -14.62 4.05
CA VAL A 200 -0.92 -14.58 5.39
C VAL A 200 -2.35 -14.02 5.35
N LEU A 201 -2.58 -12.95 4.59
CA LEU A 201 -3.91 -12.36 4.45
C LEU A 201 -4.89 -13.27 3.70
N THR A 202 -4.48 -13.92 2.62
CA THR A 202 -5.35 -14.81 1.85
C THR A 202 -5.69 -16.08 2.62
N SER A 203 -4.76 -16.57 3.46
CA SER A 203 -5.03 -17.67 4.39
C SER A 203 -6.11 -17.33 5.43
N LYS A 204 -6.22 -16.05 5.85
CA LYS A 204 -7.23 -15.62 6.83
C LYS A 204 -8.55 -15.18 6.19
N TYR A 205 -8.51 -14.42 5.09
CA TYR A 205 -9.68 -13.73 4.53
C TYR A 205 -10.12 -14.26 3.16
N GLY A 206 -9.42 -15.25 2.61
CA GLY A 206 -9.64 -15.77 1.27
C GLY A 206 -9.11 -14.88 0.15
N GLU A 207 -8.80 -15.50 -0.99
CA GLU A 207 -8.25 -14.84 -2.18
C GLU A 207 -9.19 -13.74 -2.72
N ALA A 208 -10.47 -14.09 -2.93
CA ALA A 208 -11.49 -13.16 -3.42
C ALA A 208 -11.68 -11.94 -2.49
N GLY A 209 -11.64 -12.15 -1.18
CA GLY A 209 -11.80 -11.09 -0.18
C GLY A 209 -10.63 -10.11 -0.17
N VAL A 210 -9.41 -10.63 -0.13
CA VAL A 210 -8.18 -9.82 -0.18
C VAL A 210 -8.08 -9.07 -1.51
N ALA A 211 -8.32 -9.74 -2.64
CA ALA A 211 -8.33 -9.11 -3.96
C ALA A 211 -9.28 -7.91 -4.04
N LYS A 212 -10.51 -8.10 -3.53
CA LYS A 212 -11.53 -7.05 -3.48
C LYS A 212 -11.09 -5.86 -2.62
N ALA A 213 -10.51 -6.14 -1.45
CA ALA A 213 -10.07 -5.13 -0.51
C ALA A 213 -8.93 -4.27 -1.09
N LEU A 214 -7.92 -4.91 -1.68
CA LEU A 214 -6.77 -4.24 -2.28
C LEU A 214 -7.18 -3.34 -3.44
N VAL A 215 -7.91 -3.85 -4.44
CA VAL A 215 -8.33 -3.03 -5.60
C VAL A 215 -9.26 -1.88 -5.19
N SER A 216 -10.05 -2.07 -4.13
CA SER A 216 -10.91 -1.00 -3.59
C SER A 216 -10.10 0.11 -2.92
N ALA A 217 -9.01 -0.25 -2.24
CA ALA A 217 -8.15 0.68 -1.51
C ALA A 217 -7.11 1.37 -2.39
N VAL A 218 -6.71 0.79 -3.53
CA VAL A 218 -5.79 1.43 -4.49
C VAL A 218 -6.31 2.77 -5.03
N LYS A 219 -7.64 2.99 -5.02
CA LYS A 219 -8.24 4.27 -5.41
C LYS A 219 -7.78 5.45 -4.56
N ASP A 220 -7.36 5.19 -3.33
CA ASP A 220 -6.87 6.20 -2.40
C ASP A 220 -5.41 6.60 -2.70
N LYS A 221 -4.77 5.99 -3.72
CA LYS A 221 -3.36 6.15 -4.11
C LYS A 221 -2.38 5.87 -2.97
N ASP A 222 -2.75 4.94 -2.09
CA ASP A 222 -1.85 4.45 -1.03
C ASP A 222 -0.80 3.51 -1.65
N MET A 223 0.46 3.95 -1.62
CA MET A 223 1.61 3.24 -2.19
C MET A 223 1.80 1.85 -1.58
N PHE A 224 1.51 1.66 -0.28
CA PHE A 224 1.60 0.36 0.37
C PHE A 224 0.58 -0.61 -0.21
N VAL A 225 -0.67 -0.17 -0.37
CA VAL A 225 -1.74 -0.99 -0.96
C VAL A 225 -1.47 -1.28 -2.43
N MET A 226 -0.97 -0.30 -3.18
CA MET A 226 -0.57 -0.49 -4.58
C MET A 226 0.52 -1.54 -4.72
N ARG A 227 1.54 -1.51 -3.84
CA ARG A 227 2.58 -2.53 -3.79
C ARG A 227 2.01 -3.91 -3.46
N LEU A 228 1.10 -4.01 -2.49
CA LEU A 228 0.42 -5.27 -2.16
C LEU A 228 -0.43 -5.81 -3.32
N GLN A 229 -1.17 -4.96 -4.03
CA GLN A 229 -1.93 -5.38 -5.21
C GLN A 229 -0.99 -5.89 -6.30
N LYS A 230 0.13 -5.20 -6.55
CA LYS A 230 1.16 -5.65 -7.49
C LYS A 230 1.71 -7.03 -7.10
N GLN A 231 2.09 -7.21 -5.84
CA GLN A 231 2.58 -8.50 -5.33
C GLN A 231 1.55 -9.63 -5.45
N GLN A 232 0.26 -9.35 -5.25
CA GLN A 232 -0.80 -10.35 -5.46
C GLN A 232 -0.86 -10.81 -6.93
N LEU A 233 -0.90 -9.86 -7.87
CA LEU A 233 -0.98 -10.18 -9.30
C LEU A 233 0.27 -10.90 -9.80
N GLU A 234 1.45 -10.43 -9.41
CA GLU A 234 2.74 -11.06 -9.76
C GLU A 234 2.87 -12.44 -9.12
N GLY A 235 2.38 -12.63 -7.88
CA GLY A 235 2.36 -13.91 -7.21
C GLY A 235 1.48 -14.95 -7.91
N TRP A 236 0.30 -14.55 -8.40
CA TRP A 236 -0.54 -15.42 -9.21
C TRP A 236 0.14 -15.80 -10.53
N LEU A 237 0.78 -14.84 -11.20
CA LEU A 237 1.51 -15.09 -12.45
C LEU A 237 2.72 -16.02 -12.24
N HIS A 238 3.50 -15.79 -11.18
CA HIS A 238 4.65 -16.62 -10.82
C HIS A 238 4.24 -18.05 -10.44
N SER A 239 3.06 -18.20 -9.83
CA SER A 239 2.45 -19.50 -9.55
C SER A 239 1.77 -20.14 -10.77
N GLU A 240 2.08 -19.63 -11.98
CA GLU A 240 1.58 -20.10 -13.27
C GLU A 240 0.05 -20.17 -13.41
N LYS A 241 -0.69 -19.37 -12.64
CA LYS A 241 -2.16 -19.37 -12.70
C LYS A 241 -2.64 -18.86 -14.05
N SER A 242 -3.54 -19.59 -14.69
CA SER A 242 -4.24 -19.09 -15.88
C SER A 242 -5.25 -18.00 -15.52
N VAL A 243 -5.78 -17.31 -16.53
CA VAL A 243 -6.92 -16.38 -16.35
C VAL A 243 -8.12 -17.12 -15.74
N ASP A 244 -8.35 -18.38 -16.12
CA ASP A 244 -9.42 -19.20 -15.56
C ASP A 244 -9.20 -19.55 -14.09
N ASP A 245 -7.95 -19.83 -13.69
CA ASP A 245 -7.62 -20.12 -12.30
C ASP A 245 -7.87 -18.89 -11.43
N VAL A 246 -7.40 -17.72 -11.86
CA VAL A 246 -7.67 -16.46 -11.15
C VAL A 246 -9.17 -16.15 -11.14
N PHE A 247 -9.90 -16.41 -12.24
CA PHE A 247 -11.35 -16.27 -12.25
C PHE A 247 -12.02 -17.10 -11.15
N LYS A 248 -11.62 -18.36 -10.99
CA LYS A 248 -12.13 -19.25 -9.92
C LYS A 248 -11.77 -18.73 -8.53
N LEU A 249 -10.52 -18.27 -8.32
CA LEU A 249 -10.07 -17.71 -7.03
C LEU A 249 -10.83 -16.46 -6.61
N LEU A 250 -11.36 -15.69 -7.57
CA LEU A 250 -12.11 -14.47 -7.31
C LEU A 250 -13.59 -14.72 -6.96
N GLU A 251 -14.05 -15.98 -7.02
CA GLU A 251 -15.34 -16.45 -6.52
C GLU A 251 -16.53 -15.59 -7.00
N PHE A 252 -16.58 -15.27 -8.30
CA PHE A 252 -17.69 -14.52 -8.86
C PHE A 252 -19.02 -15.27 -8.66
N LYS A 253 -20.01 -14.57 -8.10
CA LYS A 253 -21.36 -15.10 -7.92
C LYS A 253 -22.00 -15.46 -9.27
N LYS A 254 -23.02 -16.32 -9.27
CA LYS A 254 -23.75 -16.70 -10.48
C LYS A 254 -24.96 -15.81 -10.78
N ASP A 255 -24.95 -14.58 -10.27
CA ASP A 255 -26.01 -13.58 -10.40
C ASP A 255 -25.46 -12.23 -10.94
N ALA A 256 -26.33 -11.23 -11.06
CA ALA A 256 -25.98 -9.90 -11.55
C ALA A 256 -24.85 -9.19 -10.77
N THR A 257 -24.60 -9.58 -9.52
CA THR A 257 -23.53 -8.96 -8.71
C THR A 257 -22.13 -9.29 -9.22
N ALA A 258 -21.99 -10.35 -10.02
CA ALA A 258 -20.73 -10.77 -10.64
C ALA A 258 -20.12 -9.71 -11.56
N VAL A 259 -20.96 -8.90 -12.21
CA VAL A 259 -20.50 -7.90 -13.20
C VAL A 259 -20.34 -6.50 -12.60
N VAL A 260 -20.67 -6.32 -11.32
CA VAL A 260 -20.54 -5.03 -10.58
C VAL A 260 -19.65 -5.12 -9.35
N THR A 261 -19.05 -6.28 -9.09
CA THR A 261 -18.04 -6.44 -8.03
C THR A 261 -16.71 -5.84 -8.44
N ARG A 262 -15.92 -5.43 -7.45
CA ARG A 262 -14.56 -4.93 -7.65
C ARG A 262 -13.59 -5.99 -8.15
N ASN A 263 -13.90 -7.27 -7.96
CA ASN A 263 -13.07 -8.36 -8.48
C ASN A 263 -13.00 -8.37 -10.02
N VAL A 264 -13.95 -7.74 -10.72
CA VAL A 264 -13.86 -7.51 -12.18
C VAL A 264 -12.62 -6.69 -12.52
N GLU A 265 -12.34 -5.62 -11.75
CA GLU A 265 -11.16 -4.77 -11.93
C GLU A 265 -9.87 -5.54 -11.61
N THR A 266 -9.89 -6.42 -10.61
CA THR A 266 -8.74 -7.28 -10.29
C THR A 266 -8.44 -8.28 -11.41
N LEU A 267 -9.47 -8.97 -11.93
CA LEU A 267 -9.31 -9.92 -13.03
C LEU A 267 -8.79 -9.23 -14.30
N ASP A 268 -9.36 -8.07 -14.62
CA ASP A 268 -8.94 -7.26 -15.78
C ASP A 268 -7.47 -6.82 -15.65
N ASN A 269 -7.04 -6.37 -14.48
CA ASN A 269 -5.64 -6.06 -14.20
C ASN A 269 -4.73 -7.29 -14.34
N TYR A 270 -5.19 -8.46 -13.88
CA TYR A 270 -4.45 -9.71 -14.04
C TYR A 270 -4.31 -10.11 -15.51
N ILE A 271 -5.39 -10.01 -16.31
CA ILE A 271 -5.38 -10.31 -17.74
C ILE A 271 -4.38 -9.41 -18.48
N MET A 272 -4.35 -8.11 -18.17
CA MET A 272 -3.38 -7.19 -18.77
C MET A 272 -1.93 -7.60 -18.45
N LEU A 273 -1.65 -7.99 -17.21
CA LEU A 273 -0.34 -8.48 -16.80
C LEU A 273 0.01 -9.81 -17.48
N TYR A 274 -0.94 -10.74 -17.52
CA TYR A 274 -0.80 -12.08 -18.08
C TYR A 274 -0.52 -12.03 -19.59
N ASN A 275 -1.33 -11.29 -20.35
CA ASN A 275 -1.15 -11.12 -21.79
C ASN A 275 0.21 -10.50 -22.13
N LYS A 276 0.64 -9.49 -21.36
CA LYS A 276 1.96 -8.89 -21.53
C LYS A 276 3.09 -9.89 -21.26
N ALA A 277 2.95 -10.74 -20.25
CA ALA A 277 3.99 -11.68 -19.83
C ALA A 277 4.05 -12.95 -20.70
N LYS A 278 2.92 -13.41 -21.23
CA LYS A 278 2.77 -14.67 -21.97
C LYS A 278 2.55 -14.48 -23.47
N SER A 279 2.45 -13.23 -23.94
CA SER A 279 2.15 -12.89 -25.34
C SER A 279 0.86 -13.53 -25.84
N THR A 280 -0.19 -13.45 -25.02
CA THR A 280 -1.54 -13.97 -25.32
C THR A 280 -2.56 -12.84 -25.45
N GLU A 281 -3.75 -13.17 -25.93
CA GLU A 281 -4.86 -12.22 -26.14
C GLU A 281 -6.11 -12.61 -25.32
N GLU A 282 -5.93 -13.01 -24.06
CA GLU A 282 -7.07 -13.28 -23.18
C GLU A 282 -7.90 -12.01 -22.98
N THR A 283 -9.23 -12.16 -22.91
CA THR A 283 -10.13 -11.03 -22.73
C THR A 283 -11.01 -11.21 -21.51
N LEU A 284 -11.36 -10.10 -20.86
CA LEU A 284 -12.27 -10.12 -19.71
C LEU A 284 -13.63 -10.71 -20.11
N VAL A 285 -14.17 -10.30 -21.26
CA VAL A 285 -15.40 -10.90 -21.78
C VAL A 285 -15.26 -12.40 -22.05
N GLY A 286 -14.13 -12.85 -22.64
CA GLY A 286 -13.87 -14.25 -22.93
C GLY A 286 -13.89 -15.10 -21.66
N ALA A 287 -13.24 -14.63 -20.58
CA ALA A 287 -13.26 -15.30 -19.28
C ALA A 287 -14.68 -15.43 -18.71
N PHE A 288 -15.48 -14.36 -18.77
CA PHE A 288 -16.88 -14.38 -18.30
C PHE A 288 -17.78 -15.27 -19.16
N VAL A 289 -17.64 -15.25 -20.49
CA VAL A 289 -18.40 -16.11 -21.41
C VAL A 289 -18.05 -17.58 -21.19
N LYS A 290 -16.76 -17.90 -21.02
CA LYS A 290 -16.29 -19.25 -20.73
C LYS A 290 -16.84 -19.77 -19.39
N ALA A 291 -16.88 -18.92 -18.37
CA ALA A 291 -17.34 -19.31 -17.03
C ALA A 291 -18.87 -19.42 -16.90
N PHE A 292 -19.64 -18.53 -17.54
CA PHE A 292 -21.09 -18.43 -17.33
C PHE A 292 -21.94 -18.80 -18.54
N GLY A 293 -21.37 -18.81 -19.74
CA GLY A 293 -22.09 -18.88 -21.00
C GLY A 293 -22.63 -17.51 -21.44
N GLU A 294 -22.76 -17.36 -22.77
CA GLU A 294 -23.20 -16.11 -23.43
C GLU A 294 -24.57 -15.63 -22.92
N THR A 295 -25.57 -16.51 -22.91
CA THR A 295 -26.95 -16.17 -22.51
C THR A 295 -27.02 -15.67 -21.06
N ARG A 296 -26.29 -16.32 -20.15
CA ARG A 296 -26.29 -15.92 -18.74
C ARG A 296 -25.59 -14.59 -18.54
N LEU A 297 -24.45 -14.37 -19.20
CA LEU A 297 -23.75 -13.09 -19.15
C LEU A 297 -24.59 -11.94 -19.72
N ASP A 298 -25.29 -12.16 -20.84
CA ASP A 298 -26.21 -11.17 -21.43
C ASP A 298 -27.33 -10.81 -20.44
N ASN A 299 -27.94 -11.80 -19.78
CA ASN A 299 -28.96 -11.59 -18.75
C ASN A 299 -28.42 -10.82 -17.53
N MET A 300 -27.22 -11.19 -17.04
CA MET A 300 -26.56 -10.46 -15.95
C MET A 300 -26.33 -9.00 -16.32
N LEU A 301 -25.79 -8.72 -17.50
CA LEU A 301 -25.56 -7.35 -17.96
C LEU A 301 -26.88 -6.58 -18.14
N LYS A 302 -27.92 -7.19 -18.72
CA LYS A 302 -29.23 -6.54 -18.88
C LYS A 302 -29.90 -6.19 -17.55
N SER A 303 -29.67 -6.98 -16.51
CA SER A 303 -30.22 -6.72 -15.17
C SER A 303 -29.54 -5.56 -14.42
N VAL A 304 -28.38 -5.10 -14.88
CA VAL A 304 -27.65 -3.97 -14.30
C VAL A 304 -27.95 -2.69 -15.09
N PRO A 305 -28.27 -1.56 -14.43
CA PRO A 305 -28.52 -0.29 -15.12
C PRO A 305 -27.37 0.13 -16.04
N VAL A 306 -27.69 0.67 -17.20
CA VAL A 306 -26.70 1.07 -18.23
C VAL A 306 -25.74 2.15 -17.74
N TRP A 307 -26.17 2.99 -16.78
CA TRP A 307 -25.32 4.03 -16.17
C TRP A 307 -24.33 3.47 -15.13
N ASP A 308 -24.42 2.19 -14.74
CA ASP A 308 -23.48 1.61 -13.79
C ASP A 308 -22.07 1.56 -14.39
N LYS A 309 -21.18 2.35 -13.81
CA LYS A 309 -19.81 2.52 -14.30
C LYS A 309 -18.94 1.28 -14.13
N LYS A 310 -19.30 0.34 -13.24
CA LYS A 310 -18.49 -0.87 -12.98
C LYS A 310 -18.71 -1.91 -14.07
N SER A 311 -19.95 -2.09 -14.50
CA SER A 311 -20.29 -3.01 -15.58
C SER A 311 -20.01 -2.45 -16.98
N ALA A 312 -19.81 -1.14 -17.12
CA ALA A 312 -19.69 -0.45 -18.40
C ALA A 312 -18.60 -1.04 -19.32
N LYS A 313 -17.40 -1.31 -18.79
CA LYS A 313 -16.30 -1.89 -19.57
C LYS A 313 -16.64 -3.29 -20.08
N LEU A 314 -17.11 -4.17 -19.19
CA LEU A 314 -17.48 -5.54 -19.56
C LEU A 314 -18.65 -5.56 -20.55
N ARG A 315 -19.64 -4.66 -20.39
CA ARG A 315 -20.77 -4.50 -21.32
C ARG A 315 -20.30 -4.08 -22.72
N ALA A 316 -19.41 -3.10 -22.80
CA ALA A 316 -18.86 -2.65 -24.08
C ALA A 316 -18.11 -3.78 -24.80
N GLN A 317 -17.25 -4.51 -24.08
CA GLN A 317 -16.52 -5.66 -24.62
C GLN A 317 -17.48 -6.79 -25.06
N PHE A 318 -18.53 -7.07 -24.29
CA PHE A 318 -19.52 -8.08 -24.65
C PHE A 318 -20.31 -7.73 -25.92
N ASN A 319 -20.70 -6.47 -26.08
CA ASN A 319 -21.35 -6.02 -27.31
C ASN A 319 -20.42 -6.07 -28.52
N GLN A 320 -19.14 -5.75 -28.35
CA GLN A 320 -18.14 -5.91 -29.41
C GLN A 320 -17.96 -7.38 -29.79
N TRP A 321 -17.73 -8.25 -28.81
CA TRP A 321 -17.56 -9.70 -28.99
C TRP A 321 -18.74 -10.34 -29.74
N LYS A 322 -20.00 -9.96 -29.43
CA LYS A 322 -21.18 -10.45 -30.16
C LYS A 322 -21.19 -10.04 -31.64
N ARG A 323 -20.71 -8.83 -31.95
CA ARG A 323 -20.63 -8.34 -33.35
C ARG A 323 -19.58 -9.10 -34.13
N GLU A 324 -18.41 -9.32 -33.54
CA GLU A 324 -17.31 -10.08 -34.16
C GLU A 324 -17.66 -11.55 -34.40
N LYS A 325 -18.54 -12.14 -33.57
CA LYS A 325 -19.02 -13.53 -33.75
C LYS A 325 -20.14 -13.66 -34.79
N SER A 326 -20.89 -12.59 -35.06
CA SER A 326 -22.07 -12.62 -35.94
C SER A 326 -21.78 -12.17 -37.38
N GLY A 327 -20.57 -11.65 -37.66
CA GLY A 327 -20.09 -11.28 -38.99
C GLY A 327 -19.05 -12.27 -39.48
#